data_AF-A0A0Q7Y0E9-F1
#
_entry.id   AF-A0A0Q7Y0E9-F1
#
_cell.length_a   1.000
_cell.length_b   1.000
_cell.length_c   1.000
_cell.angle_alpha   90.00
_cell.angle_beta   90.00
_cell.angle_gamma   90.00
#
_symmetry.space_group_name_H-M   'P 1'
#
loop_
_entity.id
_entity.type
_entity.pdbx_description
1 polymer ?
#
loop_
_entity_poly.entity_id
_entity_poly.type
_entity_poly.pdbx_seq_one_letter_code
_entity_poly.pdbx_strand_id
1 'polypeptide(L)'
;MKNTLAKNQIAALEDRISVVNAEFGFDPAAHIAFDIAVDGQVVHTTLEWIDEDMDLSHQDTHLAANGEYRHSVASALSSSDKEHYEQASQDAQRGMLGDISEIVHQKLLDAHEELKDRVAEAA
;
A
#
# COMPACT_ATOMS: atom_id res chain seq x y z
N MET A 1 -34.23 25.41 -9.35
CA MET A 1 -33.17 25.00 -8.40
C MET A 1 -32.77 23.58 -8.75
N LYS A 2 -31.55 23.37 -9.29
CA LYS A 2 -31.03 22.02 -9.53
C LYS A 2 -30.38 21.56 -8.23
N ASN A 3 -31.01 20.61 -7.57
CA ASN A 3 -30.52 20.03 -6.33
C ASN A 3 -29.44 19.00 -6.70
N THR A 4 -28.21 19.45 -6.87
CA THR A 4 -27.07 18.55 -7.09
C THR A 4 -26.61 18.07 -5.72
N LEU A 5 -27.27 17.02 -5.20
CA LEU A 5 -26.65 16.14 -4.22
C LEU A 5 -25.53 15.42 -4.97
N ALA A 6 -24.34 16.02 -5.02
CA ALA A 6 -23.13 15.25 -5.25
C ALA A 6 -23.06 14.27 -4.08
N LYS A 7 -23.48 13.02 -4.32
CA LYS A 7 -23.13 11.92 -3.43
C LYS A 7 -21.61 12.00 -3.30
N ASN A 8 -21.11 12.24 -2.09
CA ASN A 8 -19.74 11.93 -1.73
C ASN A 8 -19.54 10.43 -2.02
N GLN A 9 -19.22 10.08 -3.26
CA GLN A 9 -18.73 8.75 -3.57
C GLN A 9 -17.31 8.73 -3.05
N ILE A 10 -17.12 8.00 -1.96
CA ILE A 10 -15.79 7.60 -1.50
C ILE A 10 -15.17 6.85 -2.68
N ALA A 11 -13.98 7.28 -3.10
CA ALA A 11 -13.24 6.59 -4.16
C ALA A 11 -12.94 5.15 -3.74
N ALA A 12 -12.79 4.24 -4.70
CA ALA A 12 -12.48 2.84 -4.41
C ALA A 12 -11.15 2.75 -3.63
N LEU A 13 -11.01 1.76 -2.75
CA LEU A 13 -9.80 1.61 -1.93
C LEU A 13 -8.53 1.54 -2.79
N GLU A 14 -8.60 0.86 -3.93
CA GLU A 14 -7.49 0.71 -4.88
C GLU A 14 -7.02 2.03 -5.52
N ASP A 15 -7.92 3.00 -5.68
CA ASP A 15 -7.63 4.32 -6.26
C ASP A 15 -6.97 5.25 -5.23
N ARG A 16 -7.15 4.94 -3.95
CA ARG A 16 -6.72 5.78 -2.84
C ARG A 16 -5.38 5.37 -2.28
N ILE A 17 -5.03 4.09 -2.39
CA ILE A 17 -3.77 3.53 -1.89
C ILE A 17 -2.76 3.48 -3.02
N SER A 18 -1.55 3.99 -2.76
CA SER A 18 -0.43 3.95 -3.70
C SER A 18 0.86 3.55 -2.99
N VAL A 19 1.74 2.86 -3.73
CA VAL A 19 3.14 2.65 -3.37
C VAL A 19 3.96 3.69 -4.12
N VAL A 20 4.75 4.48 -3.39
CA VAL A 20 5.52 5.59 -3.94
C VAL A 20 6.95 5.57 -3.42
N ASN A 21 7.84 6.33 -4.06
CA ASN A 21 9.26 6.44 -3.69
C ASN A 21 9.97 5.09 -3.59
N ALA A 22 9.54 4.09 -4.37
CA ALA A 22 10.14 2.77 -4.35
C ALA A 22 11.58 2.83 -4.88
N GLU A 23 12.52 2.22 -4.16
CA GLU A 23 13.93 2.15 -4.51
C GLU A 23 14.59 0.85 -4.04
N PHE A 24 15.60 0.37 -4.77
CA PHE A 24 16.42 -0.76 -4.34
C PHE A 24 17.39 -0.36 -3.24
N GLY A 25 17.44 -1.15 -2.17
CA GLY A 25 18.40 -1.05 -1.08
C GLY A 25 19.14 -2.37 -0.86
N PHE A 26 20.39 -2.31 -0.40
CA PHE A 26 21.25 -3.50 -0.24
C PHE A 26 21.89 -3.64 1.16
N ASP A 27 21.61 -2.71 2.07
CA ASP A 27 22.13 -2.70 3.44
C ASP A 27 20.95 -2.61 4.41
N PRO A 28 20.74 -3.59 5.33
CA PRO A 28 21.60 -4.74 5.64
C PRO A 28 21.42 -5.98 4.76
N ALA A 29 20.38 -6.05 3.93
CA ALA A 29 20.14 -7.10 2.94
C ALA A 29 19.42 -6.52 1.72
N ALA A 30 19.34 -7.27 0.61
CA ALA A 30 18.68 -6.80 -0.62
C ALA A 30 17.17 -6.62 -0.40
N HIS A 31 16.64 -5.43 -0.68
CA HIS A 31 15.23 -5.07 -0.49
C HIS A 31 14.77 -3.98 -1.46
N ILE A 32 13.47 -3.75 -1.47
CA ILE A 32 12.84 -2.53 -2.00
C ILE A 32 12.34 -1.74 -0.81
N ALA A 33 12.88 -0.54 -0.59
CA ALA A 33 12.32 0.43 0.34
C ALA A 33 11.25 1.24 -0.38
N PHE A 34 10.12 1.51 0.29
CA PHE A 34 9.02 2.27 -0.30
C PHE A 34 8.11 2.91 0.74
N ASP A 35 7.33 3.88 0.28
CA ASP A 35 6.29 4.52 1.06
C ASP A 35 4.91 4.04 0.61
N ILE A 36 4.00 3.91 1.57
CA ILE A 36 2.57 3.70 1.31
C ILE A 36 1.87 5.04 1.53
N ALA A 37 1.14 5.50 0.52
CA ALA A 37 0.38 6.73 0.56
C ALA A 37 -1.13 6.48 0.42
N VAL A 38 -1.92 7.25 1.15
CA VAL A 38 -3.38 7.30 1.06
C VAL A 38 -3.78 8.70 0.60
N ASP A 39 -4.56 8.79 -0.48
CA ASP A 39 -4.98 10.06 -1.11
C ASP A 39 -3.80 11.01 -1.38
N GLY A 40 -2.65 10.45 -1.77
CA GLY A 40 -1.40 11.19 -2.04
C GLY A 40 -0.61 11.63 -0.81
N GLN A 41 -1.01 11.25 0.40
CA GLN A 41 -0.24 11.51 1.62
C GLN A 41 0.46 10.24 2.10
N VAL A 42 1.77 10.30 2.35
CA VAL A 42 2.52 9.17 2.93
C VAL A 42 2.03 8.91 4.35
N VAL A 43 1.64 7.66 4.63
CA VAL A 43 1.10 7.22 5.92
C VAL A 43 1.98 6.17 6.60
N HIS A 44 2.85 5.51 5.84
CA HIS A 44 3.75 4.49 6.35
C HIS A 44 4.97 4.35 5.43
N THR A 45 6.15 4.12 6.01
CA THR A 45 7.39 3.84 5.28
C THR A 45 7.87 2.46 5.70
N THR A 46 8.20 1.61 4.74
CA THR A 46 8.55 0.21 4.98
C THR A 46 9.46 -0.32 3.87
N LEU A 47 9.74 -1.62 3.92
CA LEU A 47 10.48 -2.34 2.90
C LEU A 47 9.88 -3.72 2.65
N GLU A 48 10.29 -4.34 1.55
CA GLU A 48 10.09 -5.76 1.27
C GLU A 48 11.40 -6.39 0.78
N TRP A 49 11.71 -7.59 1.25
CA TRP A 49 12.92 -8.32 0.87
C TRP A 49 12.83 -8.82 -0.56
N ILE A 50 13.97 -8.80 -1.25
CA ILE A 50 14.11 -9.40 -2.58
C ILE A 50 15.15 -10.53 -2.53
N ASP A 51 14.99 -11.50 -3.43
CA ASP A 51 15.90 -12.63 -3.56
C ASP A 51 17.11 -12.30 -4.45
N GLU A 52 17.94 -13.32 -4.72
CA GLU A 52 19.15 -13.18 -5.53
C GLU A 52 18.88 -12.86 -7.01
N ASP A 53 17.67 -13.16 -7.49
CA ASP A 53 17.21 -12.84 -8.84
C ASP A 53 16.57 -11.44 -8.90
N MET A 54 16.65 -10.68 -7.80
CA MET A 54 16.02 -9.37 -7.62
C MET A 54 14.49 -9.42 -7.67
N ASP A 55 13.88 -10.56 -7.39
CA ASP A 55 12.42 -10.73 -7.32
C ASP A 55 11.91 -10.62 -5.88
N LEU A 56 10.64 -10.23 -5.69
CA LEU A 56 10.04 -10.14 -4.35
C LEU A 56 10.09 -11.51 -3.65
N SER A 57 10.64 -11.55 -2.43
CA SER A 57 10.76 -12.78 -1.67
C SER A 57 9.39 -13.38 -1.34
N HIS A 58 9.00 -14.47 -2.01
CA HIS A 58 7.71 -15.13 -1.77
C HIS A 58 7.61 -15.86 -0.42
N GLN A 59 8.73 -16.16 0.23
CA GLN A 59 8.79 -17.06 1.39
C GLN A 59 9.09 -16.37 2.73
N ASP A 60 9.60 -15.14 2.72
CA ASP A 60 9.88 -14.35 3.93
C ASP A 60 9.59 -12.87 3.65
N THR A 61 8.29 -12.54 3.55
CA THR A 61 7.87 -11.17 3.27
C THR A 61 7.89 -10.35 4.57
N HIS A 62 8.67 -9.26 4.57
CA HIS A 62 8.67 -8.28 5.64
C HIS A 62 7.26 -7.74 5.89
N LEU A 63 6.44 -7.57 4.84
CA LEU A 63 5.04 -7.13 4.99
C LEU A 63 4.13 -8.17 5.66
N ALA A 64 4.38 -9.47 5.49
CA ALA A 64 3.60 -10.49 6.19
C ALA A 64 3.99 -10.58 7.67
N ALA A 65 5.28 -10.41 7.97
CA ALA A 65 5.78 -10.38 9.35
C ALA A 65 5.39 -9.10 10.08
N ASN A 66 5.41 -7.95 9.40
CA ASN A 66 5.11 -6.64 9.96
C ASN A 66 3.78 -6.08 9.43
N GLY A 67 2.72 -6.33 10.18
CA GLY A 67 1.37 -5.88 9.84
C GLY A 67 1.03 -4.43 10.20
N GLU A 68 1.96 -3.64 10.73
CA GLU A 68 1.68 -2.27 11.24
C GLU A 68 1.20 -1.32 10.15
N TYR A 69 1.66 -1.50 8.90
CA TYR A 69 1.24 -0.69 7.77
C TYR A 69 -0.28 -0.76 7.54
N ARG A 70 -0.90 -1.94 7.73
CA ARG A 70 -2.35 -2.13 7.52
C ARG A 70 -3.16 -1.24 8.46
N HIS A 71 -2.69 -1.11 9.70
CA HIS A 71 -3.32 -0.22 10.69
C HIS A 71 -3.07 1.25 10.38
N SER A 72 -1.88 1.61 9.89
CA SER A 72 -1.56 2.98 9.47
C SER A 72 -2.44 3.45 8.30
N VAL A 73 -2.59 2.59 7.29
CA VAL A 73 -3.47 2.81 6.13
C VAL A 73 -4.93 2.89 6.56
N ALA A 74 -5.42 1.93 7.36
CA ALA A 74 -6.79 1.95 7.86
C ALA A 74 -7.10 3.22 8.70
N SER A 75 -6.14 3.67 9.52
CA SER A 75 -6.27 4.90 10.30
C SER A 75 -6.39 6.14 9.40
N ALA A 76 -5.56 6.22 8.35
CA ALA A 76 -5.62 7.31 7.38
C ALA A 76 -6.98 7.34 6.64
N LEU A 77 -7.45 6.18 6.15
CA LEU A 77 -8.75 6.04 5.50
C LEU A 77 -9.92 6.41 6.44
N SER A 78 -9.84 6.02 7.73
CA SER A 78 -10.84 6.41 8.72
C SER A 78 -10.86 7.91 9.02
N SER A 79 -9.71 8.57 8.97
CA SER A 79 -9.60 10.00 9.23
C SER A 79 -10.24 10.82 8.10
N SER A 80 -10.17 10.32 6.87
CA SER A 80 -10.87 10.89 5.72
C SER A 80 -12.38 10.58 5.69
N ASP A 81 -12.81 9.42 6.20
CA ASP A 81 -14.19 8.91 6.08
C ASP A 81 -14.86 8.63 7.45
N LYS A 82 -14.62 9.51 8.44
CA LYS A 82 -14.94 9.30 9.87
C LYS A 82 -16.29 8.63 10.16
N GLU A 83 -17.39 9.06 9.53
CA GLU A 83 -18.73 8.51 9.80
C GLU A 83 -18.89 7.04 9.40
N HIS A 84 -18.18 6.60 8.35
CA HIS A 84 -18.31 5.24 7.82
C HIS A 84 -17.42 4.25 8.56
N TYR A 85 -16.27 4.71 9.08
CA TYR A 85 -15.28 3.85 9.72
C TYR A 85 -15.58 3.56 11.19
N GLU A 86 -16.07 4.53 11.95
CA GLU A 86 -16.40 4.34 13.37
C GLU A 86 -17.57 3.36 13.59
N GLN A 87 -18.36 3.09 12.54
CA GLN A 87 -19.53 2.20 12.58
C GLN A 87 -19.25 0.77 12.06
N ALA A 88 -18.04 0.48 11.55
CA ALA A 88 -17.73 -0.82 10.98
C ALA A 88 -17.56 -1.91 12.06
N SER A 89 -18.11 -3.10 11.83
CA SER A 89 -17.93 -4.26 12.72
C SER A 89 -16.48 -4.76 12.71
N GLN A 90 -16.06 -5.51 13.75
CA GLN A 90 -14.71 -6.11 13.80
C GLN A 90 -14.43 -7.05 12.63
N ASP A 91 -15.43 -7.79 12.15
CA ASP A 91 -15.27 -8.67 10.99
C ASP A 91 -15.09 -7.87 9.70
N ALA A 92 -15.82 -6.76 9.54
CA ALA A 92 -15.63 -5.84 8.42
C ALA A 92 -14.24 -5.19 8.48
N GLN A 93 -13.74 -4.84 9.67
CA GLN A 93 -12.39 -4.33 9.85
C GLN A 93 -11.33 -5.37 9.45
N ARG A 94 -11.51 -6.64 9.81
CA ARG A 94 -10.60 -7.73 9.41
C ARG A 94 -10.59 -7.94 7.90
N GLY A 95 -11.76 -7.96 7.26
CA GLY A 95 -11.87 -8.07 5.80
C GLY A 95 -11.12 -6.93 5.10
N MET A 96 -11.36 -5.70 5.54
CA MET A 96 -10.69 -4.51 5.02
C MET A 96 -9.17 -4.50 5.24
N LEU A 97 -8.66 -4.99 6.37
CA LEU A 97 -7.21 -5.16 6.55
C LEU A 97 -6.64 -6.19 5.57
N GLY A 98 -7.43 -7.20 5.19
CA GLY A 98 -7.12 -8.12 4.11
C GLY A 98 -7.06 -7.40 2.76
N ASP A 99 -8.10 -6.63 2.42
CA ASP A 99 -8.17 -5.85 1.18
C ASP A 99 -6.99 -4.87 1.05
N ILE A 100 -6.64 -4.17 2.15
CA ILE A 100 -5.47 -3.28 2.20
C ILE A 100 -4.18 -4.07 1.91
N SER A 101 -4.04 -5.27 2.50
CA SER A 101 -2.87 -6.12 2.28
C SER A 101 -2.73 -6.53 0.82
N GLU A 102 -3.83 -6.92 0.18
CA GLU A 102 -3.86 -7.33 -1.21
C GLU A 102 -3.55 -6.17 -2.15
N ILE A 103 -4.16 -5.00 -1.92
CA ILE A 103 -3.91 -3.79 -2.71
C ILE A 103 -2.46 -3.35 -2.60
N VAL A 104 -1.90 -3.25 -1.38
CA VAL A 104 -0.50 -2.85 -1.18
C VAL A 104 0.45 -3.85 -1.86
N HIS A 105 0.18 -5.15 -1.77
CA HIS A 105 1.00 -6.16 -2.43
C HIS A 105 0.98 -6.00 -3.96
N GLN A 106 -0.20 -5.80 -4.55
CA GLN A 106 -0.31 -5.58 -6.00
C GLN A 106 0.41 -4.30 -6.44
N LYS A 107 0.26 -3.19 -5.71
CA LYS A 107 0.96 -1.94 -6.03
C LYS A 107 2.48 -2.06 -5.87
N LEU A 108 2.95 -2.88 -4.93
CA LEU A 108 4.37 -3.16 -4.78
C LEU A 108 4.92 -3.98 -5.95
N LEU A 109 4.17 -4.99 -6.44
CA LEU A 109 4.54 -5.75 -7.64
C LEU A 109 4.67 -4.80 -8.85
N ASP A 110 3.69 -3.93 -9.05
CA ASP A 110 3.71 -2.96 -10.15
C ASP A 110 4.95 -2.03 -10.04
N ALA A 111 5.22 -1.48 -8.84
CA ALA A 111 6.36 -0.61 -8.60
C ALA A 111 7.72 -1.31 -8.75
N HIS A 112 7.78 -2.61 -8.42
CA HIS A 112 8.97 -3.44 -8.57
C HIS A 112 9.31 -3.72 -10.04
N GLU A 113 8.32 -4.05 -10.86
CA GLU A 113 8.52 -4.22 -12.30
C GLU A 113 8.99 -2.90 -12.95
N GLU A 114 8.36 -1.77 -12.60
CA GLU A 114 8.81 -0.44 -13.04
C GLU A 114 10.24 -0.09 -12.59
N LEU A 115 10.66 -0.56 -11.42
CA LEU A 115 12.05 -0.41 -10.95
C LEU A 115 13.02 -1.25 -11.79
N LYS A 116 12.68 -2.51 -12.07
CA LYS A 116 13.51 -3.41 -12.89
C LYS A 116 13.69 -2.86 -14.31
N ASP A 117 12.63 -2.38 -14.93
CA ASP A 117 12.68 -1.78 -16.26
C ASP A 117 13.59 -0.55 -16.29
N ARG A 118 13.48 0.35 -15.31
CA ARG A 118 14.36 1.55 -15.21
C ARG A 118 15.83 1.19 -15.05
N VAL A 119 16.14 0.16 -14.27
CA VAL A 119 17.53 -0.32 -14.10
C VAL A 119 18.05 -0.93 -15.39
N ALA A 120 17.23 -1.72 -16.10
CA ALA A 120 17.61 -2.32 -17.37
C ALA A 120 17.86 -1.27 -18.47
N GLU A 121 17.08 -0.20 -18.52
CA GLU A 121 17.28 0.91 -19.47
C GLU A 121 18.55 1.73 -19.20
N ALA A 122 19.05 1.72 -17.97
CA ALA A 122 20.23 2.47 -17.56
C ALA A 122 21.56 1.70 -17.75
N ALA A 123 21.51 0.41 -18.05
CA ALA A 123 22.66 -0.50 -18.21
C ALA A 123 23.15 -0.60 -19.67
#